data_AF-A0A2E9KXD8-F1
#
_entry.id   AF-A0A2E9KXD8-F1
#
_cell.length_a   1.000
_cell.length_b   1.000
_cell.length_c   1.000
_cell.angle_alpha   90.00
_cell.angle_beta   90.00
_cell.angle_gamma   90.00
#
_symmetry.space_group_name_H-M   'P 1'
#
loop_
_entity.id
_entity.type
_entity.pdbx_description
1 polymer ?
#
loop_
_entity_poly.entity_id
_entity_poly.type
_entity_poly.pdbx_seq_one_letter_code
_entity_poly.pdbx_strand_id
1 'polypeptide(L)'
;MGMFIHIDVDQTKLTSSQTKSLINICPVDIFILDNNIIGTDSNQEDECTLCELCLDNSPKGAVAINKSYSDEQLTSHANHK
;
A
#
# COMPACT_ATOMS: atom_id res chain seq x y z
N MET A 1 9.18 1.73 19.81
CA MET A 1 9.41 2.47 18.55
C MET A 1 8.05 2.73 17.96
N GLY A 2 7.70 4.00 17.70
CA GLY A 2 6.38 4.36 17.19
C GLY A 2 6.37 4.23 15.67
N MET A 3 5.32 3.62 15.14
CA MET A 3 5.09 3.50 13.70
C MET A 3 4.48 4.83 13.21
N PHE A 4 5.20 5.53 12.34
CA PHE A 4 4.85 6.84 11.78
C PHE A 4 3.98 6.72 10.54
N ILE A 5 4.10 5.62 9.80
CA ILE A 5 3.29 5.27 8.64
C ILE A 5 2.67 3.89 8.84
N HIS A 6 1.37 3.77 8.62
CA HIS A 6 0.65 2.49 8.59
C HIS A 6 -0.07 2.35 7.25
N ILE A 7 0.11 1.22 6.55
CA ILE A 7 -0.49 0.97 5.25
C ILE A 7 -1.58 -0.10 5.38
N ASP A 8 -2.81 0.27 5.04
CA ASP A 8 -3.93 -0.67 4.95
C ASP A 8 -4.12 -1.12 3.50
N VAL A 9 -4.33 -2.43 3.31
CA VAL A 9 -4.61 -3.02 2.01
C VAL A 9 -5.90 -3.84 2.06
N ASP A 10 -6.84 -3.50 1.18
CA ASP A 10 -8.09 -4.24 1.02
C ASP A 10 -7.96 -5.26 -0.13
N GLN A 11 -7.55 -6.48 0.24
CA GLN A 11 -7.39 -7.59 -0.71
C GLN A 11 -8.67 -7.90 -1.50
N THR A 12 -9.86 -7.59 -0.99
CA THR A 12 -11.12 -7.88 -1.68
C THR A 12 -11.33 -7.02 -2.93
N LYS A 13 -10.62 -5.88 -3.02
CA LYS A 13 -10.64 -4.97 -4.17
C LYS A 13 -9.53 -5.25 -5.17
N LEU A 14 -8.59 -6.13 -4.85
CA LEU A 14 -7.43 -6.44 -5.68
C LEU A 14 -7.63 -7.73 -6.47
N THR A 15 -7.27 -7.70 -7.74
CA THR A 15 -7.08 -8.91 -8.54
C THR A 15 -5.71 -9.53 -8.26
N SER A 16 -5.53 -10.82 -8.55
CA SER A 16 -4.21 -11.48 -8.39
C SER A 16 -3.10 -10.81 -9.19
N SER A 17 -3.42 -10.18 -10.33
CA SER A 17 -2.45 -9.41 -11.12
C SER A 17 -2.05 -8.11 -10.41
N GLN A 18 -3.01 -7.39 -9.82
CA GLN A 18 -2.74 -6.15 -9.07
C GLN A 18 -2.01 -6.43 -7.76
N THR A 19 -2.37 -7.50 -7.06
CA THR A 19 -1.64 -7.98 -5.88
C THR A 19 -0.15 -8.21 -6.20
N LYS A 20 0.16 -8.88 -7.30
CA LYS A 20 1.56 -9.08 -7.75
C LYS A 20 2.23 -7.78 -8.18
N SER A 21 1.48 -6.86 -8.78
CA SER A 21 2.01 -5.55 -9.20
C SER A 21 2.43 -4.70 -8.00
N LEU A 22 1.65 -4.72 -6.91
CA LEU A 22 1.92 -3.93 -5.70
C LEU A 22 3.26 -4.27 -5.05
N ILE A 23 3.65 -5.54 -5.02
CA ILE A 23 4.95 -5.99 -4.50
C ILE A 23 6.09 -5.35 -5.28
N ASN A 24 5.98 -5.30 -6.60
CA ASN A 24 7.07 -4.84 -7.47
C ASN A 24 7.14 -3.32 -7.60
N ILE A 25 6.09 -2.60 -7.22
CA ILE A 25 6.01 -1.14 -7.43
C ILE A 25 6.52 -0.34 -6.24
N CYS A 26 6.55 -0.93 -5.05
CA CYS A 26 7.04 -0.26 -3.86
C CYS A 26 8.58 -0.26 -3.87
N PRO A 27 9.24 0.90 -3.82
CA PRO A 27 10.70 0.98 -3.89
C PRO A 27 11.41 0.52 -2.60
N VAL A 28 10.66 0.26 -1.53
CA VAL A 28 11.18 -0.10 -0.19
C VAL A 28 10.56 -1.38 0.36
N ASP A 29 10.02 -2.24 -0.52
CA ASP A 29 9.60 -3.61 -0.20
C ASP A 29 8.55 -3.73 0.93
N ILE A 30 7.62 -2.76 1.04
CA ILE A 30 6.58 -2.78 2.09
C ILE A 30 5.58 -3.92 1.89
N PHE A 31 5.22 -4.23 0.64
CA PHE A 31 4.18 -5.22 0.36
C PHE A 31 4.76 -6.62 0.27
N ILE A 32 4.17 -7.53 1.04
CA ILE A 32 4.49 -8.95 1.04
C ILE A 32 3.33 -9.78 0.50
N LEU A 33 3.63 -10.98 0.02
CA LEU A 33 2.65 -11.89 -0.52
C LEU A 33 2.81 -13.28 0.07
N ASP A 34 1.75 -13.78 0.70
CA ASP A 34 1.65 -15.15 1.16
C ASP A 34 0.41 -15.80 0.56
N ASN A 35 0.57 -16.90 -0.19
CA ASN A 35 -0.55 -17.66 -0.77
C ASN A 35 -1.58 -16.80 -1.55
N ASN A 36 -1.13 -15.82 -2.33
CA ASN A 36 -1.95 -14.82 -3.05
C ASN A 36 -2.70 -13.81 -2.16
N ILE A 37 -2.40 -13.75 -0.87
CA ILE A 37 -2.92 -12.76 0.07
C ILE A 37 -1.83 -11.71 0.28
N ILE A 38 -2.14 -10.47 -0.05
CA ILE A 38 -1.25 -9.34 0.19
C ILE A 38 -1.26 -8.94 1.66
N GLY A 39 -0.09 -8.57 2.16
CA GLY A 39 0.08 -7.95 3.47
C GLY A 39 1.15 -6.87 3.41
N THR A 40 1.46 -6.29 4.58
CA THR A 40 2.52 -5.30 4.75
C THR A 40 3.57 -5.83 5.73
N ASP A 41 4.85 -5.52 5.47
CA ASP A 41 5.93 -5.73 6.42
C ASP A 41 6.07 -4.50 7.32
N SER A 42 5.63 -4.64 8.57
CA SER A 42 5.67 -3.57 9.57
C SER A 42 7.07 -3.01 9.84
N ASN A 43 8.15 -3.73 9.49
CA ASN A 43 9.51 -3.22 9.62
C ASN A 43 9.88 -2.23 8.50
N GLN A 44 9.18 -2.31 7.37
CA GLN A 44 9.41 -1.48 6.18
C GLN A 44 8.40 -0.33 6.04
N GLU A 45 7.26 -0.37 6.74
CA GLU A 45 6.21 0.65 6.61
C GLU A 45 6.71 2.08 6.88
N ASP A 46 7.61 2.25 7.86
CA ASP A 46 8.22 3.55 8.18
C ASP A 46 9.22 4.05 7.12
N GLU A 47 9.69 3.18 6.22
CA GLU A 47 10.54 3.58 5.09
C GLU A 47 9.71 4.14 3.91
N CYS A 48 8.38 4.20 4.04
CA CYS A 48 7.50 4.75 3.02
C CYS A 48 7.87 6.21 2.69
N THR A 49 8.27 6.45 1.46
CA THR A 49 8.68 7.78 0.96
C THR A 49 7.53 8.64 0.45
N LEU A 50 6.28 8.19 0.61
CA LEU A 50 5.09 8.84 0.05
C LEU A 50 5.18 9.08 -1.47
N CYS A 51 5.77 8.13 -2.21
CA CYS A 51 5.87 8.20 -3.67
C CYS A 51 4.54 7.99 -4.42
N GLU A 52 3.48 7.59 -3.70
CA GLU A 52 2.11 7.37 -4.20
C GLU A 52 1.94 6.28 -5.28
N LEU A 53 3.01 5.61 -5.72
CA LEU A 53 2.97 4.57 -6.75
C LEU A 53 1.96 3.45 -6.45
N CYS A 54 1.89 3.01 -5.19
CA CYS A 54 0.92 2.00 -4.75
C CYS A 54 -0.52 2.50 -4.78
N LEU A 55 -0.75 3.80 -4.59
CA LEU A 55 -2.07 4.43 -4.67
C LEU A 55 -2.52 4.57 -6.13
N ASP A 56 -1.61 5.01 -6.99
CA ASP A 56 -1.88 5.23 -8.43
C ASP A 56 -2.15 3.94 -9.19
N ASN A 57 -1.53 2.83 -8.78
CA ASN A 57 -1.62 1.54 -9.47
C ASN A 57 -2.62 0.58 -8.81
N SER A 58 -3.43 1.09 -7.89
CA SER A 58 -4.44 0.31 -7.18
C SER A 58 -5.86 0.82 -7.47
N PRO A 59 -6.87 -0.08 -7.48
CA PRO A 59 -8.27 0.31 -7.51
C PRO A 59 -8.63 1.27 -6.39
N LYS A 60 -9.70 2.04 -6.56
CA LYS A 60 -10.13 3.03 -5.58
C LYS A 60 -10.36 2.37 -4.21
N GLY A 61 -9.68 2.88 -3.18
CA GLY A 61 -9.78 2.42 -1.80
C GLY A 61 -9.26 1.00 -1.54
N ALA A 62 -8.39 0.47 -2.42
CA ALA A 62 -7.68 -0.78 -2.22
C ALA A 62 -6.40 -0.62 -1.38
N VAL A 63 -5.79 0.57 -1.37
CA VAL A 63 -4.63 0.91 -0.53
C VAL A 63 -4.90 2.22 0.19
N ALA A 64 -4.54 2.31 1.47
CA ALA A 64 -4.56 3.55 2.23
C ALA A 64 -3.24 3.72 3.01
N ILE A 65 -2.69 4.93 3.00
CA ILE A 65 -1.51 5.30 3.79
C ILE A 65 -1.99 6.22 4.91
N ASN A 66 -1.84 5.78 6.15
CA ASN A 66 -2.15 6.54 7.35
C ASN A 66 -0.88 7.14 7.92
N LYS A 67 -0.85 8.46 8.06
CA LYS A 67 0.25 9.16 8.71
C LYS A 67 -0.09 9.30 10.19
N SER A 68 0.65 8.66 11.08
CA SER A 68 0.37 8.76 12.54
C SER A 68 0.75 10.14 13.11
N TYR A 69 1.52 10.93 12.36
CA TYR A 69 2.00 12.27 12.76
C TYR A 69 1.16 13.43 12.22
N SER A 70 0.17 13.14 11.38
CA SER A 70 -0.77 14.12 10.82
C SER A 70 -2.10 13.42 10.62
N ASP A 71 -3.26 14.01 10.95
CA ASP A 71 -4.59 13.40 10.72
C ASP A 71 -4.98 13.28 9.22
N GLU A 72 -4.00 13.04 8.34
CA GLU A 72 -4.12 12.95 6.90
C GLU A 72 -3.96 11.49 6.45
N GLN A 73 -4.90 11.06 5.61
CA GLN A 73 -4.89 9.74 4.98
C GLN A 73 -4.87 9.90 3.47
N LEU A 74 -3.94 9.20 2.81
CA LEU A 74 -3.93 9.08 1.35
C LEU A 74 -4.60 7.77 0.97
N THR A 75 -5.48 7.78 -0.03
CA THR A 75 -6.19 6.57 -0.46
C THR A 75 -6.04 6.36 -1.94
N SER A 76 -6.00 5.11 -2.39
CA SER A 76 -5.88 4.82 -3.81
C SER A 76 -7.09 5.35 -4.56
N HIS A 77 -6.85 5.95 -5.70
CA HIS A 77 -7.86 6.54 -6.56
C HIS A 77 -7.68 5.87 -7.91
N ALA A 78 -8.63 5.02 -8.31
CA ALA A 78 -8.53 4.26 -9.56
C ALA A 78 -8.21 5.20 -10.73
N ASN A 79 -6.95 5.24 -11.15
CA ASN A 79 -6.54 5.96 -12.36
C ASN A 79 -6.94 5.08 -13.54
N HIS A 80 -8.17 5.25 -14.00
CA HIS A 80 -8.57 4.82 -15.35
C HIS A 80 -7.81 5.68 -16.35
N LYS A 81 -6.65 5.20 -16.81
CA LYS A 81 -6.03 5.69 -18.03
C LYS A 81 -5.98 4.59 -19.07
#